data_AF-A0A438J4X4-F1
#
_entry.id   AF-A0A438J4X4-F1
#
_cell.length_a   1.000
_cell.length_b   1.000
_cell.length_c   1.000
_cell.angle_alpha   90.00
_cell.angle_beta   90.00
_cell.angle_gamma   90.00
#
_symmetry.space_group_name_H-M   'P 1'
#
loop_
_entity.id
_entity.type
_entity.pdbx_description
1 polymer ?
#
loop_
_entity_poly.entity_id
_entity_poly.type
_entity_poly.pdbx_seq_one_letter_code
_entity_poly.pdbx_strand_id
1 'polypeptide(L)'
;MREYHSGGQSLAHRAHSQGYYWPTMKKDAAAYVKKCDKCQRYAPIPHMPSATLKSISGPWPFAQWGMDIVGPLPAAPAQKKFLLVATDYFSKWVEAEAYASIKDKDVTKFVWKNIVCRFGIPQTIIADNGPQFDSIAFRNFCSELNIRNSYSTPRYPQSNGQAEATNKTLITALKKRLEQAKGKWVEELPDVLWAYRTTPDATETLLSPSHMEWTQSFLLK
;
A
#
# COMPACT_ATOMS: atom_id res chain seq x y z
N MET A 1 -3.00 -16.83 -36.20
CA MET A 1 -3.01 -16.55 -34.74
C MET A 1 -2.47 -15.14 -34.52
N ARG A 2 -3.17 -14.26 -33.79
CA ARG A 2 -2.70 -12.90 -33.51
C ARG A 2 -1.46 -12.97 -32.60
N GLU A 3 -0.32 -12.45 -33.06
CA GLU A 3 0.89 -12.36 -32.24
C GLU A 3 0.65 -11.39 -31.08
N TYR A 4 0.59 -11.92 -29.86
CA TYR A 4 0.37 -11.15 -28.64
C TYR A 4 1.73 -10.81 -28.02
N HIS A 5 2.17 -9.56 -28.19
CA HIS A 5 3.48 -9.08 -27.71
C HIS A 5 3.43 -8.80 -26.21
N SER A 6 3.87 -9.78 -25.40
CA SER A 6 3.90 -9.69 -23.94
C SER A 6 5.31 -9.94 -23.41
N GLY A 7 5.62 -9.43 -22.21
CA GLY A 7 6.94 -9.59 -21.59
C GLY A 7 7.29 -11.06 -21.32
N GLY A 8 8.59 -11.39 -21.27
CA GLY A 8 9.06 -12.78 -21.15
C GLY A 8 8.52 -13.52 -19.92
N GLN A 9 8.31 -12.81 -18.81
CA GLN A 9 7.68 -13.38 -17.60
C GLN A 9 6.19 -13.71 -17.82
N SER A 10 5.44 -12.81 -18.46
CA SER A 10 4.02 -13.03 -18.80
C SER A 10 3.85 -14.18 -19.78
N LEU A 11 4.77 -14.31 -20.75
CA LEU A 11 4.78 -15.41 -21.71
C LEU A 11 5.05 -16.76 -21.03
N ALA A 12 6.04 -16.83 -20.15
CA ALA A 12 6.34 -18.04 -19.37
C ALA A 12 5.19 -18.41 -18.41
N HIS A 13 4.61 -17.42 -17.73
CA HIS A 13 3.47 -17.63 -16.84
C HIS A 13 2.25 -18.16 -17.60
N ARG A 14 1.98 -17.63 -18.80
CA ARG A 14 0.88 -18.08 -19.65
C ARG A 14 1.08 -19.52 -20.14
N ALA A 15 2.27 -19.85 -20.64
CA ALA A 15 2.60 -21.23 -21.04
C ALA A 15 2.42 -22.21 -19.87
N HIS A 16 2.84 -21.81 -18.66
CA HIS A 16 2.63 -22.59 -17.44
C HIS A 16 1.15 -22.77 -17.08
N SER A 17 0.35 -21.70 -17.16
CA SER A 17 -1.10 -21.77 -16.92
C SER A 17 -1.87 -22.63 -17.94
N GLN A 18 -1.25 -22.90 -19.09
CA GLN A 18 -1.79 -23.78 -20.14
C GLN A 18 -1.28 -25.22 -20.02
N GLY A 19 -0.57 -25.56 -18.94
CA GLY A 19 -0.08 -26.91 -18.65
C GLY A 19 1.29 -27.23 -19.25
N TYR A 20 1.95 -26.28 -19.91
CA TYR A 20 3.28 -26.50 -20.45
C TYR A 20 4.36 -26.15 -19.41
N TYR A 21 5.32 -27.05 -19.23
CA TYR A 21 6.44 -26.83 -18.31
C TYR A 21 7.72 -27.43 -18.87
N TRP A 22 8.79 -26.64 -18.78
CA TRP A 22 10.16 -27.13 -18.95
C TRP A 22 11.13 -26.27 -18.12
N PRO A 23 12.27 -26.82 -17.68
CA PRO A 23 13.16 -26.17 -16.70
C PRO A 23 13.69 -24.80 -17.13
N THR A 24 13.89 -24.59 -18.43
CA THR A 24 14.43 -23.35 -19.00
C THR A 24 13.37 -22.39 -19.52
N MET A 25 12.08 -22.66 -19.33
CA MET A 25 10.96 -21.90 -19.90
C MET A 25 11.05 -20.38 -19.68
N LYS A 26 11.45 -19.94 -18.48
CA LYS A 26 11.64 -18.50 -18.19
C LYS A 26 12.77 -17.90 -19.02
N LYS A 27 13.89 -18.64 -19.17
CA LYS A 27 15.05 -18.22 -19.99
C LYS A 27 14.69 -18.20 -21.47
N ASP A 28 13.95 -19.20 -21.94
CA ASP A 28 13.57 -19.33 -23.34
C ASP A 28 12.54 -18.27 -23.73
N ALA A 29 11.56 -17.98 -22.86
CA ALA A 29 10.61 -16.89 -23.06
C ALA A 29 11.30 -15.52 -23.09
N ALA A 30 12.30 -15.30 -22.22
CA ALA A 30 13.11 -14.08 -22.25
C ALA A 30 13.94 -13.98 -23.54
N ALA A 31 14.56 -15.08 -23.98
CA ALA A 31 15.34 -15.13 -25.22
C ALA A 31 14.46 -14.92 -26.47
N TYR A 32 13.23 -15.44 -26.45
CA TYR A 32 12.24 -15.24 -27.51
C TYR A 32 11.83 -13.77 -27.63
N VAL A 33 11.49 -13.12 -26.50
CA VAL A 33 11.11 -11.69 -26.47
C VAL A 33 12.29 -10.79 -26.86
N LYS A 34 13.53 -11.18 -26.54
CA LYS A 34 14.75 -10.46 -26.94
C LYS A 34 14.96 -10.45 -28.46
N LYS A 35 14.51 -11.49 -29.17
CA LYS A 35 14.59 -11.60 -30.64
C LYS A 35 13.40 -10.93 -31.37
N CYS A 36 12.37 -10.51 -30.64
CA CYS A 36 11.17 -9.92 -31.23
C CYS A 36 11.34 -8.40 -31.43
N ASP A 37 11.49 -7.96 -32.69
CA ASP A 37 11.67 -6.54 -33.06
C ASP A 37 10.58 -5.62 -32.48
N LYS A 38 9.30 -6.02 -32.58
CA LYS A 38 8.18 -5.26 -32.00
C LYS A 38 8.28 -5.14 -30.48
N CYS A 39 8.64 -6.22 -29.78
CA CYS A 39 8.83 -6.15 -28.31
C CYS A 39 10.03 -5.26 -27.93
N GLN A 40 11.10 -5.24 -28.74
CA GLN A 40 12.26 -4.39 -28.46
C GLN A 40 11.98 -2.91 -28.71
N ARG A 41 11.24 -2.56 -29.77
CA ARG A 41 10.92 -1.16 -30.12
C ARG A 41 9.97 -0.48 -29.14
N TYR A 42 9.03 -1.24 -28.56
CA TYR A 42 7.99 -0.71 -27.68
C TYR A 42 8.17 -1.11 -26.20
N ALA A 43 9.29 -1.74 -25.84
CA ALA A 43 9.58 -2.06 -24.46
C ALA A 43 9.79 -0.77 -23.64
N PRO A 44 9.14 -0.63 -22.47
CA PRO A 44 9.46 0.47 -21.57
C PRO A 44 10.92 0.30 -21.10
N ILE A 45 11.76 1.29 -21.36
CA ILE A 45 13.16 1.32 -20.92
C ILE A 45 13.15 1.47 -19.39
N PRO A 46 13.60 0.47 -18.62
CA PRO A 46 13.72 0.62 -17.18
C PRO A 46 14.92 1.53 -16.91
N HIS A 47 14.67 2.79 -16.55
CA HIS A 47 15.71 3.73 -16.13
C HIS A 47 16.37 3.39 -14.78
N MET A 48 15.99 2.27 -14.15
CA MET A 48 16.56 1.81 -12.89
C MET A 48 16.92 0.32 -12.96
N PRO A 49 18.09 -0.09 -12.45
CA PRO A 49 18.42 -1.51 -12.33
C PRO A 49 17.45 -2.17 -11.36
N SER A 50 17.08 -3.42 -11.67
CA SER A 50 16.36 -4.33 -10.77
C SER A 50 17.29 -4.75 -9.62
N ALA A 51 17.64 -3.82 -8.73
CA ALA A 51 18.17 -4.15 -7.43
C ALA A 51 17.06 -4.87 -6.66
N THR A 52 17.36 -6.03 -6.08
CA THR A 52 16.48 -6.71 -5.12
C THR A 52 16.12 -5.69 -4.03
N LEU A 53 14.89 -5.17 -4.07
CA LEU A 53 14.43 -4.13 -3.17
C LEU A 53 14.43 -4.70 -1.76
N LYS A 54 15.38 -4.27 -0.93
CA LYS A 54 15.32 -4.54 0.51
C LYS A 54 14.21 -3.66 1.07
N SER A 55 13.04 -4.26 1.22
CA SER A 55 11.94 -3.72 2.02
C SER A 55 12.49 -3.17 3.32
N ILE A 56 12.33 -1.86 3.54
CA ILE A 56 12.40 -1.33 4.90
C ILE A 56 11.06 -1.66 5.53
N SER A 57 10.98 -2.88 6.06
CA SER A 57 9.94 -3.21 7.01
C SER A 57 10.21 -2.37 8.26
N GLY A 58 9.15 -1.93 8.93
CA GLY A 58 9.29 -1.51 10.33
C GLY A 58 10.05 -2.61 11.10
N PRO A 59 10.77 -2.28 12.18
CA PRO A 59 11.56 -3.27 12.89
C PRO A 59 10.68 -4.37 13.53
N TRP A 60 9.40 -4.07 13.78
CA TRP A 60 8.35 -4.99 14.22
C TRP A 60 6.97 -4.43 13.84
N PRO A 61 5.88 -5.24 13.88
CA PRO A 61 4.51 -4.79 13.60
C PRO A 61 4.11 -3.55 14.38
N PHE A 62 3.37 -2.65 13.73
CA PHE A 62 2.74 -1.46 14.32
C PHE A 62 3.70 -0.40 14.89
N ALA A 63 5.01 -0.60 14.72
CA ALA A 63 6.02 0.38 15.12
C ALA A 63 5.98 1.65 14.26
N GLN A 64 5.66 1.48 12.97
CA GLN A 64 5.78 2.54 11.97
C GLN A 64 4.56 2.56 11.06
N TRP A 65 3.90 3.71 11.00
CA TRP A 65 2.70 3.91 10.20
C TRP A 65 2.92 5.00 9.16
N GLY A 66 2.55 4.74 7.92
CA GLY A 66 2.41 5.76 6.88
C GLY A 66 0.97 6.25 6.80
N MET A 67 0.74 7.55 6.88
CA MET A 67 -0.56 8.20 6.77
C MET A 67 -0.70 8.98 5.47
N ASP A 68 -1.89 8.92 4.87
CA ASP A 68 -2.19 9.59 3.60
C ASP A 68 -3.68 10.01 3.52
N ILE A 69 -3.97 11.03 2.71
CA ILE A 69 -5.33 11.49 2.40
C ILE A 69 -5.68 11.10 0.97
N VAL A 70 -6.76 10.34 0.81
CA VAL A 70 -7.27 9.96 -0.51
C VAL A 70 -8.49 10.79 -0.86
N GLY A 71 -8.43 11.54 -1.97
CA GLY A 71 -9.60 12.19 -2.54
C GLY A 71 -9.24 13.41 -3.42
N PRO A 72 -10.27 14.16 -3.87
CA PRO A 72 -11.70 13.90 -3.64
C PRO A 72 -12.21 12.67 -4.43
N LEU A 73 -13.04 11.85 -3.78
CA LEU A 73 -13.81 10.75 -4.34
C LEU A 73 -15.23 11.22 -4.72
N PRO A 74 -16.01 10.45 -5.51
CA PRO A 74 -17.41 10.76 -5.76
C PRO A 74 -18.17 10.98 -4.45
N ALA A 75 -19.02 12.01 -4.38
CA ALA A 75 -19.72 12.33 -3.13
C ALA A 75 -20.61 11.16 -2.68
N ALA A 76 -20.39 10.72 -1.45
CA ALA A 76 -21.21 9.73 -0.74
C ALA A 76 -22.21 10.42 0.23
N PRO A 77 -23.14 9.67 0.85
CA PRO A 77 -23.97 10.19 1.93
C PRO A 77 -23.18 11.02 2.95
N ALA A 78 -23.81 12.08 3.46
CA ALA A 78 -23.20 13.08 4.32
C ALA A 78 -22.03 13.86 3.67
N GLN A 79 -22.00 13.97 2.33
CA GLN A 79 -20.97 14.72 1.57
C GLN A 79 -19.55 14.21 1.79
N LYS A 80 -19.40 12.94 2.20
CA LYS A 80 -18.10 12.30 2.38
C LYS A 80 -17.43 12.16 1.02
N LYS A 81 -16.19 12.66 0.94
CA LYS A 81 -15.39 12.70 -0.30
C LYS A 81 -13.90 12.44 -0.09
N PHE A 82 -13.45 12.33 1.16
CA PHE A 82 -12.06 12.03 1.50
C PHE A 82 -11.96 10.78 2.37
N LEU A 83 -10.86 10.06 2.26
CA LEU A 83 -10.44 9.04 3.19
C LEU A 83 -9.17 9.49 3.88
N LEU A 84 -9.10 9.30 5.19
CA LEU A 84 -7.84 9.27 5.91
C LEU A 84 -7.42 7.81 6.04
N VAL A 85 -6.22 7.48 5.55
CA VAL A 85 -5.70 6.11 5.51
C VAL A 85 -4.40 6.05 6.29
N ALA A 86 -4.20 4.99 7.07
CA ALA A 86 -2.94 4.66 7.70
C ALA A 86 -2.55 3.21 7.42
N THR A 87 -1.30 3.00 7.02
CA THR A 87 -0.76 1.69 6.69
C THR A 87 0.44 1.37 7.58
N ASP A 88 0.42 0.23 8.25
CA ASP A 88 1.58 -0.30 8.96
C ASP A 88 2.64 -0.77 7.97
N TYR A 89 3.87 -0.30 8.14
CA TYR A 89 4.96 -0.60 7.20
C TYR A 89 5.43 -2.05 7.23
N PHE A 90 5.30 -2.73 8.36
CA PHE A 90 5.72 -4.12 8.51
C PHE A 90 4.70 -5.11 7.93
N SER A 91 3.49 -5.12 8.49
CA SER A 91 2.42 -6.08 8.14
C SER A 91 1.62 -5.69 6.91
N LYS A 92 1.78 -4.45 6.42
CA LYS A 92 0.91 -3.83 5.41
C LYS A 92 -0.55 -3.73 5.87
N TRP A 93 -0.81 -3.79 7.18
CA TRP A 93 -2.15 -3.59 7.72
C TRP A 93 -2.66 -2.18 7.45
N VAL A 94 -3.91 -2.04 7.03
CA VAL A 94 -4.51 -0.73 6.68
C VAL A 94 -5.67 -0.42 7.59
N GLU A 95 -5.70 0.80 8.12
CA GLU A 95 -6.86 1.45 8.73
C GLU A 95 -7.31 2.62 7.84
N ALA A 96 -8.62 2.80 7.66
CA ALA A 96 -9.16 3.90 6.86
C ALA A 96 -10.52 4.38 7.40
N GLU A 97 -10.76 5.69 7.31
CA GLU A 97 -12.02 6.30 7.73
C GLU A 97 -12.43 7.44 6.77
N ALA A 98 -13.75 7.57 6.52
CA ALA A 98 -14.30 8.47 5.52
C ALA A 98 -14.82 9.80 6.10
N TYR A 99 -14.44 10.90 5.46
CA TYR A 99 -14.68 12.28 5.89
C TYR A 99 -15.27 13.15 4.77
N ALA A 100 -16.07 14.16 5.16
CA ALA A 100 -16.53 15.22 4.25
C ALA A 100 -15.44 16.30 4.01
N SER A 101 -14.68 16.58 5.06
CA SER A 101 -13.46 17.38 5.06
C SER A 101 -12.60 16.87 6.21
N ILE A 102 -11.27 16.87 6.05
CA ILE A 102 -10.34 16.39 7.07
C ILE A 102 -9.76 17.61 7.79
N LYS A 103 -10.02 17.71 9.09
CA LYS A 103 -9.43 18.73 9.97
C LYS A 103 -8.35 18.11 10.86
N ASP A 104 -7.53 18.97 11.44
CA ASP A 104 -6.50 18.63 12.44
C ASP A 104 -7.01 17.72 13.59
N LYS A 105 -8.19 18.04 14.14
CA LYS A 105 -8.81 17.26 15.21
C LYS A 105 -9.25 15.87 14.74
N ASP A 106 -9.66 15.75 13.48
CA ASP A 106 -10.07 14.48 12.89
C ASP A 106 -8.87 13.54 12.75
N VAL A 107 -7.71 14.06 12.34
CA VAL A 107 -6.45 13.30 12.27
C VAL A 107 -6.07 12.74 13.63
N THR A 108 -6.08 13.59 14.67
CA THR A 108 -5.72 13.18 16.04
C THR A 108 -6.67 12.10 16.56
N LYS A 109 -7.99 12.29 16.35
CA LYS A 109 -9.02 11.33 16.74
C LYS A 109 -8.85 10.00 16.01
N PHE A 110 -8.52 10.04 14.72
CA PHE A 110 -8.28 8.86 13.91
C PHE A 110 -7.09 8.04 14.45
N VAL A 111 -5.94 8.69 14.70
CA VAL A 111 -4.75 8.02 15.23
C VAL A 111 -5.03 7.41 16.61
N TRP A 112 -5.67 8.18 17.50
CA TRP A 112 -6.02 7.68 18.83
C TRP A 112 -6.91 6.43 18.76
N LYS A 113 -8.04 6.53 18.05
CA LYS A 113 -9.06 5.48 17.96
C LYS A 113 -8.56 4.24 17.23
N ASN A 114 -7.95 4.41 16.06
CA ASN A 114 -7.68 3.31 15.13
C ASN A 114 -6.27 2.73 15.28
N ILE A 115 -5.32 3.49 15.82
CA ILE A 115 -3.93 3.04 16.01
C ILE A 115 -3.66 2.82 17.50
N VAL A 116 -3.69 3.88 18.32
CA VAL A 116 -3.24 3.82 19.71
C VAL A 116 -4.09 2.87 20.55
N CYS A 117 -5.42 3.00 20.51
CA CYS A 117 -6.32 2.16 21.30
C CYS A 117 -6.38 0.69 20.87
N ARG A 118 -5.90 0.35 19.66
CA ARG A 118 -6.01 -1.00 19.09
C ARG A 118 -4.68 -1.76 19.09
N PHE A 119 -3.61 -1.07 18.72
CA PHE A 119 -2.29 -1.68 18.51
C PHE A 119 -1.23 -1.12 19.46
N GLY A 120 -1.57 -0.11 20.26
CA GLY A 120 -0.64 0.58 21.16
C GLY A 120 0.01 1.80 20.52
N ILE A 121 0.90 2.44 21.28
CA ILE A 121 1.55 3.69 20.87
C ILE A 121 2.62 3.37 19.80
N PRO A 122 2.48 3.90 18.57
CA PRO A 122 3.49 3.68 17.54
C PRO A 122 4.77 4.44 17.84
N GLN A 123 5.91 3.93 17.38
CA GLN A 123 7.18 4.64 17.51
C GLN A 123 7.29 5.81 16.53
N THR A 124 6.73 5.65 15.32
CA THR A 124 6.84 6.66 14.27
C THR A 124 5.57 6.72 13.42
N ILE A 125 5.11 7.93 13.17
CA ILE A 125 4.08 8.22 12.16
C ILE A 125 4.74 9.04 11.07
N ILE A 126 4.56 8.61 9.83
CA ILE A 126 5.06 9.27 8.63
C ILE A 126 3.87 9.78 7.84
N ALA A 127 3.74 11.09 7.70
CA ALA A 127 2.67 11.71 6.92
C ALA A 127 3.28 12.53 5.78
N ASP A 128 2.51 12.73 4.70
CA ASP A 128 2.88 13.70 3.67
C ASP A 128 2.84 15.14 4.25
N ASN A 129 3.45 16.10 3.54
CA ASN A 129 3.48 17.50 3.97
C ASN A 129 2.13 18.22 3.77
N GLY A 130 1.01 17.51 3.95
CA GLY A 130 -0.31 18.12 3.97
C GLY A 130 -0.42 19.09 5.17
N PRO A 131 -0.96 20.31 4.99
CA PRO A 131 -1.13 21.25 6.11
C PRO A 131 -2.05 20.69 7.22
N GLN A 132 -2.87 19.68 6.91
CA GLN A 132 -3.71 18.98 7.89
C GLN A 132 -2.88 18.13 8.88
N PHE A 133 -1.73 17.60 8.44
CA PHE A 133 -0.81 16.82 9.26
C PHE A 133 0.21 17.69 10.00
N ASP A 134 0.39 18.93 9.57
CA ASP A 134 1.35 19.88 10.13
C ASP A 134 0.77 20.82 11.20
N SER A 135 -0.36 20.44 11.80
CA SER A 135 -1.01 21.22 12.84
C SER A 135 -0.27 21.15 14.18
N ILE A 136 -0.24 22.26 14.92
CA ILE A 136 0.33 22.32 16.28
C ILE A 136 -0.35 21.29 17.20
N ALA A 137 -1.67 21.13 17.07
CA ALA A 137 -2.44 20.15 17.83
C ALA A 137 -1.92 18.71 17.61
N PHE A 138 -1.68 18.32 16.36
CA PHE A 138 -1.17 16.98 16.05
C PHE A 138 0.29 16.80 16.51
N ARG A 139 1.14 17.83 16.38
CA ARG A 139 2.51 17.78 16.91
C ARG A 139 2.54 17.64 18.43
N ASN A 140 1.68 18.36 19.15
CA ASN A 140 1.58 18.26 20.61
C ASN A 140 1.11 16.86 21.03
N PHE A 141 0.06 16.34 20.38
CA PHE A 141 -0.42 14.98 20.60
C PHE A 141 0.68 13.92 20.40
N CYS A 142 1.43 14.01 19.29
CA CYS A 142 2.56 13.10 19.06
C CYS A 142 3.66 13.26 20.13
N SER A 143 3.93 14.49 20.57
CA SER A 143 4.95 14.77 21.59
C SER A 143 4.56 14.20 22.96
N GLU A 144 3.30 14.36 23.37
CA GLU A 144 2.77 13.82 24.64
C GLU A 144 2.88 12.29 24.72
N LEU A 145 2.69 11.61 23.58
CA LEU A 145 2.78 10.16 23.47
C LEU A 145 4.18 9.66 23.09
N ASN A 146 5.19 10.55 22.98
CA ASN A 146 6.54 10.22 22.50
C ASN A 146 6.57 9.56 21.11
N ILE A 147 5.59 9.87 20.26
CA ILE A 147 5.52 9.41 18.88
C ILE A 147 6.43 10.31 18.04
N ARG A 148 7.39 9.72 17.33
CA ARG A 148 8.21 10.46 16.36
C ARG A 148 7.36 10.76 15.13
N ASN A 149 6.94 12.01 14.98
CA ASN A 149 6.28 12.47 13.77
C ASN A 149 7.34 12.87 12.73
N SER A 150 7.34 12.20 11.59
CA SER A 150 8.24 12.50 10.47
C SER A 150 7.42 12.91 9.27
N TYR A 151 7.61 14.13 8.81
CA TYR A 151 7.04 14.54 7.54
C TYR A 151 7.96 14.08 6.40
N SER A 152 7.37 13.56 5.33
CA SER A 152 8.11 13.14 4.14
C SER A 152 8.97 14.30 3.62
N THR A 153 10.27 14.28 3.86
CA THR A 153 11.21 15.15 3.15
C THR A 153 11.70 14.40 1.90
N PRO A 154 11.97 15.09 0.77
CA PRO A 154 12.57 14.46 -0.43
C PRO A 154 13.96 13.82 -0.17
N ARG A 155 14.47 13.88 1.07
CA ARG A 155 15.87 13.68 1.44
C ARG A 155 16.25 12.21 1.66
N TYR A 156 15.28 11.30 1.81
CA TYR A 156 15.49 9.85 1.85
C TYR A 156 14.60 9.14 0.81
N PRO A 157 14.92 9.25 -0.50
CA PRO A 157 14.03 8.82 -1.59
C PRO A 157 13.81 7.30 -1.65
N GLN A 158 14.77 6.52 -1.15
CA GLN A 158 14.85 5.09 -1.45
C GLN A 158 14.04 4.25 -0.46
N SER A 159 14.08 4.59 0.84
CA SER A 159 13.31 3.94 1.89
C SER A 159 11.86 4.38 1.91
N ASN A 160 11.65 5.69 1.82
CA ASN A 160 10.32 6.28 1.80
C ASN A 160 9.64 5.99 0.46
N GLY A 161 10.37 6.00 -0.66
CA GLY A 161 9.80 5.78 -1.99
C GLY A 161 9.21 4.39 -2.20
N GLN A 162 9.73 3.33 -1.54
CA GLN A 162 9.12 2.00 -1.64
C GLN A 162 7.85 1.90 -0.78
N ALA A 163 7.89 2.37 0.47
CA ALA A 163 6.71 2.36 1.33
C ALA A 163 5.62 3.28 0.76
N GLU A 164 6.00 4.42 0.18
CA GLU A 164 5.15 5.33 -0.59
C GLU A 164 4.61 4.65 -1.85
N ALA A 165 5.42 3.89 -2.60
CA ALA A 165 4.96 3.15 -3.78
C ALA A 165 3.98 2.02 -3.41
N THR A 166 4.22 1.30 -2.31
CA THR A 166 3.32 0.25 -1.80
C THR A 166 2.03 0.87 -1.26
N ASN A 167 2.11 1.92 -0.44
CA ASN A 167 0.96 2.67 0.03
C ASN A 167 0.17 3.25 -1.14
N LYS A 168 0.83 3.81 -2.15
CA LYS A 168 0.19 4.36 -3.34
C LYS A 168 -0.46 3.29 -4.19
N THR A 169 0.17 2.12 -4.36
CA THR A 169 -0.42 0.98 -5.09
C THR A 169 -1.66 0.47 -4.37
N LEU A 170 -1.57 0.32 -3.05
CA LEU A 170 -2.64 -0.09 -2.16
C LEU A 170 -3.81 0.89 -2.17
N ILE A 171 -3.52 2.17 -1.96
CA ILE A 171 -4.48 3.27 -2.04
C ILE A 171 -5.12 3.33 -3.42
N THR A 172 -4.37 3.11 -4.49
CA THR A 172 -4.90 3.07 -5.86
C THR A 172 -5.84 1.87 -6.05
N ALA A 173 -5.50 0.70 -5.50
CA ALA A 173 -6.37 -0.48 -5.56
C ALA A 173 -7.67 -0.28 -4.76
N LEU A 174 -7.56 0.30 -3.55
CA LEU A 174 -8.71 0.70 -2.73
C LEU A 174 -9.57 1.71 -3.48
N LYS A 175 -8.97 2.77 -4.02
CA LYS A 175 -9.66 3.81 -4.80
C LYS A 175 -10.43 3.21 -5.99
N LYS A 176 -9.82 2.29 -6.75
CA LYS A 176 -10.50 1.62 -7.88
C LYS A 176 -11.72 0.82 -7.44
N ARG A 177 -11.63 0.08 -6.33
CA ARG A 177 -12.78 -0.69 -5.79
C ARG A 177 -13.88 0.24 -5.27
N LEU A 178 -13.50 1.33 -4.61
CA LEU A 178 -14.44 2.31 -4.08
C LEU A 178 -15.12 3.12 -5.19
N GLU A 179 -14.42 3.47 -6.27
CA GLU A 179 -15.02 4.15 -7.43
C GLU A 179 -16.08 3.28 -8.13
N GLN A 180 -15.89 1.95 -8.18
CA GLN A 180 -16.88 1.01 -8.71
C GLN A 180 -18.18 1.00 -7.88
N ALA A 181 -18.07 1.21 -6.57
CA ALA A 181 -19.21 1.29 -5.65
C ALA A 181 -20.04 2.58 -5.79
N LYS A 182 -19.61 3.55 -6.63
CA LYS A 182 -20.27 4.85 -6.83
C LYS A 182 -20.57 5.52 -5.49
N GLY A 183 -21.69 6.23 -5.34
CA GLY A 183 -22.05 6.96 -4.11
C GLY A 183 -22.22 6.10 -2.85
N LYS A 184 -22.11 4.77 -2.93
CA LYS A 184 -22.20 3.85 -1.77
C LYS A 184 -20.85 3.44 -1.21
N TRP A 185 -19.74 3.98 -1.73
CA TRP A 185 -18.40 3.54 -1.36
C TRP A 185 -18.08 3.63 0.15
N VAL A 186 -18.75 4.52 0.90
CA VAL A 186 -18.60 4.60 2.37
C VAL A 186 -19.16 3.37 3.08
N GLU A 187 -20.26 2.82 2.58
CA GLU A 187 -20.90 1.62 3.13
C GLU A 187 -20.09 0.37 2.81
N GLU A 188 -19.45 0.33 1.64
CA GLU A 188 -18.60 -0.77 1.16
C GLU A 188 -17.17 -0.74 1.74
N LEU A 189 -16.77 0.37 2.36
CA LEU A 189 -15.40 0.54 2.87
C LEU A 189 -14.98 -0.58 3.84
N PRO A 190 -15.80 -1.01 4.83
CA PRO A 190 -15.45 -2.11 5.72
C PRO A 190 -15.22 -3.43 4.97
N ASP A 191 -16.05 -3.74 3.98
CA ASP A 191 -15.96 -4.99 3.20
C ASP A 191 -14.70 -5.00 2.32
N VAL A 192 -14.37 -3.85 1.72
CA VAL A 192 -13.14 -3.68 0.93
C VAL A 192 -11.90 -3.82 1.83
N LEU A 193 -11.91 -3.22 3.03
CA LEU A 193 -10.81 -3.35 3.98
C LEU A 193 -10.67 -4.79 4.49
N TRP A 194 -11.79 -5.47 4.79
CA TRP A 194 -11.79 -6.87 5.19
C TRP A 194 -11.18 -7.75 4.10
N ALA A 195 -11.68 -7.63 2.86
CA ALA A 195 -11.17 -8.40 1.72
C ALA A 195 -9.68 -8.16 1.50
N TYR A 196 -9.20 -6.91 1.66
CA TYR A 196 -7.77 -6.62 1.58
C TYR A 196 -6.98 -7.31 2.69
N ARG A 197 -7.41 -7.15 3.95
CA ARG A 197 -6.72 -7.70 5.14
C ARG A 197 -6.64 -9.22 5.11
N THR A 198 -7.60 -9.90 4.48
CA THR A 198 -7.64 -11.37 4.37
C THR A 198 -7.00 -11.92 3.10
N THR A 199 -6.63 -11.09 2.13
CA THR A 199 -6.00 -11.55 0.88
C THR A 199 -4.48 -11.62 1.05
N PRO A 200 -3.82 -12.76 0.75
CA PRO A 200 -2.37 -12.87 0.77
C PRO A 200 -1.70 -11.95 -0.26
N ASP A 201 -0.60 -11.30 0.13
CA ASP A 201 0.21 -10.57 -0.85
C ASP A 201 1.00 -11.57 -1.70
N ALA A 202 0.64 -11.65 -2.98
CA ALA A 202 1.28 -12.53 -3.95
C ALA A 202 2.71 -12.11 -4.32
N THR A 203 3.15 -10.92 -3.90
CA THR A 203 4.43 -10.33 -4.35
C THR A 203 5.56 -10.41 -3.33
N GLU A 204 5.29 -10.45 -2.02
CA GLU A 204 6.35 -10.31 -1.00
C GLU A 204 6.37 -11.42 0.07
N THR A 205 5.22 -11.87 0.59
CA THR A 205 5.20 -12.68 1.84
C THR A 205 4.37 -13.96 1.77
N LEU A 206 3.53 -14.17 0.73
CA LEU A 206 2.56 -15.28 0.63
C LEU A 206 1.53 -15.35 1.78
N LEU A 207 1.54 -14.38 2.69
CA LEU A 207 0.67 -14.28 3.87
C LEU A 207 -0.19 -13.02 3.78
N SER A 208 -1.42 -13.09 4.28
CA SER A 208 -2.30 -11.92 4.36
C SER A 208 -1.88 -11.01 5.53
N PRO A 209 -2.20 -9.70 5.47
CA PRO A 209 -1.97 -8.80 6.60
C PRO A 209 -2.56 -9.32 7.92
N SER A 210 -3.76 -9.91 7.88
CA SER A 210 -4.36 -10.55 9.05
C SER A 210 -3.56 -11.74 9.57
N HIS A 211 -3.07 -12.61 8.69
CA HIS A 211 -2.29 -13.77 9.11
C HIS A 211 -0.95 -13.36 9.76
N MET A 212 -0.33 -12.30 9.25
CA MET A 212 0.88 -11.71 9.86
C MET A 212 0.60 -11.12 11.25
N GLU A 213 -0.56 -10.49 11.46
CA GLU A 213 -0.98 -10.02 12.77
C GLU A 213 -1.17 -11.18 13.76
N TRP A 214 -1.94 -12.20 13.37
CA TRP A 214 -2.22 -13.36 14.21
C TRP A 214 -0.94 -14.07 14.65
N THR A 215 -0.02 -14.34 13.72
CA THR A 215 1.23 -15.04 14.01
C THR A 215 2.13 -14.29 14.99
N GLN A 216 2.14 -12.95 14.94
CA GLN A 216 2.96 -12.12 15.84
C GLN A 216 2.31 -11.93 17.22
N SER A 217 0.98 -11.93 17.33
CA SER A 217 0.27 -11.91 18.62
C SER A 217 0.62 -13.11 19.50
N PHE A 218 0.94 -14.26 18.88
CA PHE A 218 1.42 -15.45 19.57
C PHE A 218 2.90 -15.43 19.96
N LEU A 219 3.74 -14.62 19.29
CA LEU A 219 5.18 -14.54 19.56
C LEU A 219 5.55 -13.48 20.61
N LEU A 220 4.64 -12.54 20.89
CA LEU A 220 4.82 -11.44 21.86
C LEU A 220 4.09 -11.68 23.20
N LYS A 221 3.56 -12.89 23.43
CA LYS A 221 3.03 -13.36 24.72
C LYS A 221 3.85 -14.53 25.22
#